data_AF-A0AAV9NV15-F1
#
_entry.id   AF-A0AAV9NV15-F1
#
_cell.length_a   1.000
_cell.length_b   1.000
_cell.length_c   1.000
_cell.angle_alpha   90.00
_cell.angle_beta   90.00
_cell.angle_gamma   90.00
#
_symmetry.space_group_name_H-M   'P 1'
#
loop_
_entity.id
_entity.type
_entity.pdbx_description
1 polymer ?
#
loop_
_entity_poly.entity_id
_entity_poly.type
_entity_poly.pdbx_seq_one_letter_code
_entity_poly.pdbx_strand_id
1 'polypeptide(L)'
;MRDPFPPPPPWLVDLTKPYAEALYLPSLPYHIHEVLFAFILYQSTQSLFSPVLSNLFFPNIYPKLTRRTRINWDVHVVSLLQSCLINGLALWVMFNDEERYDMRHSAVERVYGYTGASGLIQALATGYFVWDIVVSTRYVKIFGPGIWAHAITALSVFSLGFRPFCNYYGPVFILYELSSPFLNIHWFCDKLNMTGSKLQWYNGMMLLAMFFSCRLLWGTYQSLRVYQDVWHTMHLNTTIPVYRELHESAHSSIFAPRDGQLCLGQESCILAQTEVMKFAGTHTQAIPVWLAGVYLVSNLVLNSLNFYWFGKMIETVRKRFEDKPTDDFKRNRRASMVEEMATELDHETLSGPKTPIEEKANALATGNAVANDKAGVKRR
;
A
#
# COMPACT_ATOMS: atom_id res chain seq x y z
N MET A 1 3.73 15.45 -16.44
CA MET A 1 3.66 14.32 -17.38
C MET A 1 2.20 13.89 -17.54
N ARG A 2 1.77 13.59 -18.78
CA ARG A 2 0.41 13.09 -19.03
C ARG A 2 0.26 11.65 -18.56
N ASP A 3 -0.97 11.21 -18.43
CA ASP A 3 -1.25 9.80 -18.15
C ASP A 3 -0.74 8.91 -19.30
N PRO A 4 0.16 7.94 -19.03
CA PRO A 4 0.61 7.00 -20.05
C PRO A 4 -0.42 5.92 -20.36
N PHE A 5 -1.47 5.75 -19.55
CA PHE A 5 -2.53 4.78 -19.77
C PHE A 5 -3.56 5.32 -20.78
N PRO A 6 -4.14 4.46 -21.66
CA PRO A 6 -5.13 4.91 -22.63
C PRO A 6 -6.35 5.55 -21.96
N PRO A 7 -6.97 6.59 -22.55
CA PRO A 7 -8.11 7.26 -21.92
C PRO A 7 -9.32 6.33 -21.74
N PRO A 8 -10.21 6.63 -20.77
CA PRO A 8 -11.40 5.81 -20.52
C PRO A 8 -12.35 5.83 -21.73
N PRO A 9 -13.07 4.73 -21.99
CA PRO A 9 -14.16 4.72 -22.94
C PRO A 9 -15.23 5.77 -22.58
N PRO A 10 -15.78 6.53 -23.55
CA PRO A 10 -16.74 7.61 -23.26
C PRO A 10 -17.96 7.17 -22.44
N TRP A 11 -18.51 5.99 -22.75
CA TRP A 11 -19.66 5.44 -22.03
C TRP A 11 -19.39 5.24 -20.53
N LEU A 12 -18.15 4.92 -20.15
CA LEU A 12 -17.77 4.67 -18.76
C LEU A 12 -17.62 5.99 -18.01
N VAL A 13 -17.11 7.02 -18.69
CA VAL A 13 -17.08 8.39 -18.15
C VAL A 13 -18.50 8.86 -17.89
N ASP A 14 -19.39 8.75 -18.87
CA ASP A 14 -20.78 9.21 -18.77
C ASP A 14 -21.55 8.48 -17.66
N LEU A 15 -21.30 7.18 -17.47
CA LEU A 15 -21.88 6.40 -16.38
C LEU A 15 -21.35 6.84 -15.00
N THR A 16 -20.06 7.16 -14.89
CA THR A 16 -19.41 7.46 -13.61
C THR A 16 -19.60 8.90 -13.18
N LYS A 17 -19.73 9.82 -14.16
CA LYS A 17 -19.83 11.26 -13.96
C LYS A 17 -20.89 11.70 -12.94
N PRO A 18 -22.15 11.23 -12.96
CA PRO A 18 -23.15 11.67 -11.97
C PRO A 18 -22.78 11.29 -10.54
N TYR A 19 -22.16 10.11 -10.32
CA TYR A 19 -21.69 9.68 -9.01
C TYR A 19 -20.46 10.47 -8.55
N ALA A 20 -19.54 10.71 -9.48
CA ALA A 20 -18.35 11.51 -9.22
C ALA A 20 -18.72 12.95 -8.87
N GLU A 21 -19.68 13.56 -9.55
CA GLU A 21 -20.18 14.90 -9.24
C GLU A 21 -20.90 14.93 -7.88
N ALA A 22 -21.73 13.94 -7.58
CA ALA A 22 -22.42 13.83 -6.29
C ALA A 22 -21.44 13.72 -5.09
N LEU A 23 -20.32 13.01 -5.28
CA LEU A 23 -19.27 12.86 -4.27
C LEU A 23 -18.15 13.91 -4.38
N TYR A 24 -18.27 14.85 -5.33
CA TYR A 24 -17.28 15.88 -5.65
C TYR A 24 -15.88 15.31 -5.91
N LEU A 25 -15.78 14.29 -6.76
CA LEU A 25 -14.55 13.59 -7.18
C LEU A 25 -14.27 13.85 -8.68
N PRO A 26 -13.94 15.09 -9.09
CA PRO A 26 -13.90 15.48 -10.50
C PRO A 26 -12.87 14.75 -11.37
N SER A 27 -11.78 14.23 -10.80
CA SER A 27 -10.78 13.48 -11.57
C SER A 27 -11.10 11.97 -11.67
N LEU A 28 -12.03 11.45 -10.87
CA LEU A 28 -12.38 10.03 -10.86
C LEU A 28 -12.88 9.51 -12.23
N PRO A 29 -13.78 10.20 -12.97
CA PRO A 29 -14.25 9.71 -14.26
C PRO A 29 -13.12 9.53 -15.29
N TYR A 30 -12.03 10.28 -15.17
CA TYR A 30 -10.88 10.17 -16.07
C TYR A 30 -10.03 8.92 -15.78
N HIS A 31 -10.04 8.42 -14.54
CA HIS A 31 -9.21 7.29 -14.10
C HIS A 31 -10.01 6.06 -13.65
N ILE A 32 -11.34 6.08 -13.76
CA ILE A 32 -12.20 4.99 -13.27
C ILE A 32 -11.85 3.64 -13.89
N HIS A 33 -11.49 3.64 -15.17
CA HIS A 33 -11.07 2.45 -15.89
C HIS A 33 -9.78 1.84 -15.31
N GLU A 34 -8.83 2.65 -14.83
CA GLU A 34 -7.62 2.21 -14.14
C GLU A 34 -7.93 1.63 -12.75
N VAL A 35 -8.85 2.25 -12.00
CA VAL A 35 -9.32 1.72 -10.71
C VAL A 35 -9.95 0.34 -10.88
N LEU A 36 -10.85 0.20 -11.88
CA LEU A 36 -11.50 -1.07 -12.20
C LEU A 36 -10.48 -2.11 -12.70
N PHE A 37 -9.55 -1.70 -13.56
CA PHE A 37 -8.48 -2.56 -14.04
C PHE A 37 -7.63 -3.09 -12.88
N ALA A 38 -7.18 -2.23 -11.97
CA ALA A 38 -6.41 -2.61 -10.79
C ALA A 38 -7.19 -3.58 -9.89
N PHE A 39 -8.46 -3.28 -9.58
CA PHE A 39 -9.31 -4.17 -8.79
C PHE A 39 -9.45 -5.56 -9.43
N ILE A 40 -9.75 -5.62 -10.73
CA ILE A 40 -9.88 -6.88 -11.47
C ILE A 40 -8.56 -7.64 -11.51
N LEU A 41 -7.43 -6.94 -11.71
CA LEU A 41 -6.10 -7.52 -11.71
C LEU A 41 -5.80 -8.22 -10.38
N TYR A 42 -6.02 -7.54 -9.25
CA TYR A 42 -5.74 -8.10 -7.93
C TYR A 42 -6.73 -9.20 -7.53
N GLN A 43 -8.02 -9.05 -7.85
CA GLN A 43 -9.02 -10.09 -7.61
C GLN A 43 -8.73 -11.35 -8.44
N SER A 44 -8.35 -11.20 -9.70
CA SER A 44 -7.95 -12.31 -10.58
C SER A 44 -6.64 -12.94 -10.13
N THR A 45 -5.70 -12.13 -9.63
CA THR A 45 -4.45 -12.63 -9.04
C THR A 45 -4.72 -13.49 -7.82
N GLN A 46 -5.59 -13.06 -6.92
CA GLN A 46 -5.97 -13.84 -5.75
C GLN A 46 -6.70 -15.14 -6.12
N SER A 47 -7.66 -15.06 -7.05
CA SER A 47 -8.64 -16.14 -7.27
C SER A 47 -8.19 -17.16 -8.32
N LEU A 48 -7.39 -16.74 -9.30
CA LEU A 48 -6.99 -17.57 -10.43
C LEU A 48 -5.47 -17.74 -10.48
N PHE A 49 -4.72 -16.64 -10.62
CA PHE A 49 -3.29 -16.75 -10.90
C PHE A 49 -2.50 -17.31 -9.71
N SER A 50 -2.76 -16.86 -8.48
CA SER A 50 -2.04 -17.37 -7.30
C SER A 50 -2.28 -18.87 -7.10
N PRO A 51 -3.52 -19.40 -7.08
CA PRO A 51 -3.72 -20.84 -6.94
C PRO A 51 -3.12 -21.64 -8.09
N VAL A 52 -3.26 -21.19 -9.35
CA VAL A 52 -2.73 -21.91 -10.51
C VAL A 52 -1.19 -21.95 -10.49
N LEU A 53 -0.56 -20.79 -10.33
CA LEU A 53 0.90 -20.68 -10.31
C LEU A 53 1.49 -21.36 -9.08
N SER A 54 0.87 -21.25 -7.91
CA SER A 54 1.36 -21.89 -6.68
C SER A 54 1.24 -23.40 -6.74
N ASN A 55 0.19 -23.95 -7.37
CA ASN A 55 0.11 -25.39 -7.64
C ASN A 55 1.17 -25.86 -8.66
N LEU A 56 1.52 -25.01 -9.64
CA LEU A 56 2.52 -25.34 -10.65
C LEU A 56 3.96 -25.30 -10.07
N PHE A 57 4.31 -24.22 -9.36
CA PHE A 57 5.66 -24.02 -8.83
C PHE A 57 5.92 -24.75 -7.51
N PHE A 58 4.89 -24.92 -6.68
CA PHE A 58 5.01 -25.54 -5.35
C PHE A 58 3.99 -26.69 -5.13
N PRO A 59 3.94 -27.70 -6.02
CA PRO A 59 2.93 -28.77 -5.97
C PRO A 59 2.99 -29.59 -4.68
N ASN A 60 4.16 -29.69 -4.06
CA ASN A 60 4.35 -30.48 -2.85
C ASN A 60 4.02 -29.75 -1.55
N ILE A 61 3.83 -28.42 -1.60
CA ILE A 61 3.66 -27.56 -0.42
C ILE A 61 2.26 -26.93 -0.43
N TYR A 62 1.92 -26.18 -1.49
CA TYR A 62 0.71 -25.35 -1.52
C TYR A 62 -0.61 -26.15 -1.32
N PRO A 63 -0.82 -27.34 -1.95
CA PRO A 63 -2.02 -28.14 -1.72
C PRO A 63 -2.17 -28.64 -0.28
N LYS A 64 -1.05 -28.84 0.42
CA LYS A 64 -1.01 -29.36 1.79
C LYS A 64 -1.23 -28.27 2.84
N LEU A 65 -1.18 -26.99 2.46
CA LEU A 65 -1.44 -25.88 3.36
C LEU A 65 -2.90 -25.90 3.85
N THR A 66 -3.10 -25.52 5.11
CA THR A 66 -4.44 -25.30 5.69
C THR A 66 -5.18 -24.21 4.93
N ARG A 67 -6.52 -24.21 5.00
CA ARG A 67 -7.35 -23.18 4.34
C ARG A 67 -6.94 -21.76 4.73
N ARG A 68 -6.65 -21.52 6.02
CA ARG A 68 -6.21 -20.21 6.53
C ARG A 68 -4.87 -19.80 5.90
N THR A 69 -3.88 -20.68 5.95
CA THR A 69 -2.54 -20.38 5.41
C THR A 69 -2.55 -20.23 3.90
N ARG A 70 -3.42 -20.95 3.19
CA ARG A 70 -3.60 -20.83 1.75
C ARG A 70 -4.17 -19.46 1.35
N ILE A 71 -5.20 -18.99 2.06
CA ILE A 71 -5.74 -17.64 1.84
C ILE A 71 -4.66 -16.59 2.10
N ASN A 72 -3.88 -16.74 3.18
CA ASN A 72 -2.79 -15.81 3.47
C ASN A 72 -1.70 -15.87 2.38
N TRP A 73 -1.36 -17.07 1.89
CA TRP A 73 -0.45 -17.24 0.76
C TRP A 73 -0.91 -16.47 -0.47
N ASP A 74 -2.18 -16.62 -0.85
CA ASP A 74 -2.72 -15.94 -2.03
C ASP A 74 -2.72 -14.41 -1.86
N VAL A 75 -2.97 -13.91 -0.65
CA VAL A 75 -2.86 -12.48 -0.34
C VAL A 75 -1.40 -11.99 -0.39
N HIS A 76 -0.44 -12.78 0.09
CA HIS A 76 0.99 -12.45 -0.05
C HIS A 76 1.45 -12.40 -1.52
N VAL A 77 0.89 -13.26 -2.39
CA VAL A 77 1.17 -13.19 -3.84
C VAL A 77 0.62 -11.89 -4.44
N VAL A 78 -0.61 -11.50 -4.07
CA VAL A 78 -1.20 -10.22 -4.52
C VAL A 78 -0.39 -9.03 -4.01
N SER A 79 -0.03 -9.02 -2.72
CA SER A 79 0.77 -7.96 -2.12
C SER A 79 2.16 -7.86 -2.77
N LEU A 80 2.80 -8.99 -3.11
CA LEU A 80 4.08 -8.98 -3.82
C LEU A 80 3.94 -8.39 -5.23
N LEU A 81 2.91 -8.80 -5.98
CA LEU A 81 2.64 -8.25 -7.31
C LEU A 81 2.36 -6.75 -7.23
N GLN A 82 1.48 -6.33 -6.32
CA GLN A 82 1.09 -4.94 -6.15
C GLN A 82 2.29 -4.08 -5.78
N SER A 83 3.05 -4.47 -4.76
CA SER A 83 4.14 -3.65 -4.26
C SER A 83 5.27 -3.53 -5.28
N CYS A 84 5.59 -4.59 -6.05
CA CYS A 84 6.55 -4.47 -7.15
C CYS A 84 6.04 -3.54 -8.26
N LEU A 85 4.78 -3.69 -8.68
CA LEU A 85 4.19 -2.92 -9.78
C LEU A 85 4.07 -1.43 -9.42
N ILE A 86 3.44 -1.13 -8.27
CA ILE A 86 3.10 0.25 -7.93
C ILE A 86 4.34 1.06 -7.54
N ASN A 87 5.33 0.45 -6.86
CA ASN A 87 6.57 1.15 -6.53
C ASN A 87 7.42 1.39 -7.78
N GLY A 88 7.46 0.42 -8.71
CA GLY A 88 8.15 0.60 -9.99
C GLY A 88 7.57 1.78 -10.78
N LEU A 89 6.24 1.83 -10.90
CA LEU A 89 5.54 2.94 -11.56
C LEU A 89 5.69 4.26 -10.80
N ALA A 90 5.56 4.27 -9.47
CA ALA A 90 5.68 5.48 -8.67
C ALA A 90 7.08 6.08 -8.75
N LEU A 91 8.15 5.26 -8.67
CA LEU A 91 9.52 5.72 -8.87
C LEU A 91 9.71 6.27 -10.28
N TRP A 92 9.20 5.58 -11.30
CA TRP A 92 9.27 6.06 -12.68
C TRP A 92 8.58 7.43 -12.85
N VAL A 93 7.36 7.61 -12.32
CA VAL A 93 6.67 8.92 -12.32
C VAL A 93 7.48 9.95 -11.55
N MET A 94 8.02 9.62 -10.38
CA MET A 94 8.81 10.57 -9.58
C MET A 94 10.10 11.03 -10.25
N PHE A 95 10.70 10.22 -11.13
CA PHE A 95 11.93 10.58 -11.85
C PHE A 95 11.67 11.23 -13.21
N ASN A 96 10.53 10.98 -13.86
CA ASN A 96 10.26 11.45 -15.24
C ASN A 96 9.19 12.57 -15.31
N ASP A 97 8.39 12.76 -14.27
CA ASP A 97 7.37 13.83 -14.24
C ASP A 97 7.99 15.15 -13.78
N GLU A 98 8.47 15.94 -14.74
CA GLU A 98 9.08 17.25 -14.51
C GLU A 98 8.09 18.24 -13.90
N GLU A 99 6.84 18.25 -14.37
CA GLU A 99 5.80 19.15 -13.85
C GLU A 99 5.57 18.88 -12.37
N ARG A 100 5.43 17.61 -12.00
CA ARG A 100 5.37 17.17 -10.61
C ARG A 100 6.61 17.62 -9.83
N TYR A 101 7.81 17.39 -10.38
CA TYR A 101 9.06 17.75 -9.70
C TYR A 101 9.08 19.23 -9.35
N ASP A 102 8.66 20.09 -10.27
CA ASP A 102 8.63 21.53 -10.06
C ASP A 102 7.59 21.98 -9.01
N MET A 103 6.48 21.24 -8.82
CA MET A 103 5.50 21.52 -7.76
C MET A 103 6.14 21.53 -6.35
N ARG A 104 7.32 20.93 -6.18
CA ARG A 104 8.05 20.92 -4.90
C ARG A 104 8.34 22.31 -4.34
N HIS A 105 8.26 23.37 -5.15
CA HIS A 105 8.59 24.73 -4.74
C HIS A 105 7.40 25.48 -4.14
N SER A 106 6.16 25.07 -4.41
CA SER A 106 4.95 25.75 -3.91
C SER A 106 4.06 24.80 -3.10
N ALA A 107 3.67 25.21 -1.89
CA ALA A 107 2.73 24.42 -1.07
C ALA A 107 1.37 24.27 -1.75
N VAL A 108 0.94 25.31 -2.47
CA VAL A 108 -0.34 25.31 -3.19
C VAL A 108 -0.30 24.34 -4.36
N GLU A 109 0.78 24.33 -5.15
CA GLU A 109 0.94 23.37 -6.25
C GLU A 109 0.99 21.93 -5.74
N ARG A 110 1.57 21.66 -4.56
CA ARG A 110 1.53 20.31 -3.98
C ARG A 110 0.15 19.89 -3.48
N VAL A 111 -0.69 20.84 -3.08
CA VAL A 111 -2.03 20.52 -2.57
C VAL A 111 -3.05 20.42 -3.70
N TYR A 112 -3.04 21.35 -4.66
CA TYR A 112 -4.05 21.40 -5.72
C TYR A 112 -3.56 20.90 -7.08
N GLY A 113 -2.24 20.84 -7.28
CA GLY A 113 -1.65 20.41 -8.55
C GLY A 113 -1.99 18.96 -8.87
N TYR A 114 -2.23 18.72 -10.14
CA TYR A 114 -2.61 17.43 -10.71
C TYR A 114 -1.67 17.09 -11.85
N THR A 115 -1.21 15.84 -11.93
CA THR A 115 -0.62 15.32 -13.18
C THR A 115 -1.32 14.03 -13.55
N GLY A 116 -1.54 13.79 -14.84
CA GLY A 116 -2.15 12.54 -15.29
C GLY A 116 -1.39 11.31 -14.79
N ALA A 117 -0.07 11.40 -14.77
CA ALA A 117 0.83 10.37 -14.22
C ALA A 117 0.58 10.10 -12.72
N SER A 118 0.46 11.14 -11.90
CA SER A 118 0.16 11.00 -10.47
C SER A 118 -1.28 10.52 -10.24
N GLY A 119 -2.21 10.92 -11.11
CA GLY A 119 -3.57 10.38 -11.21
C GLY A 119 -3.60 8.87 -11.44
N LEU A 120 -2.79 8.36 -12.37
CA LEU A 120 -2.63 6.93 -12.63
C LEU A 120 -2.17 6.16 -11.38
N ILE A 121 -1.12 6.64 -10.71
CA ILE A 121 -0.63 5.99 -9.48
C ILE A 121 -1.71 5.97 -8.41
N GLN A 122 -2.44 7.07 -8.25
CA GLN A 122 -3.54 7.17 -7.30
C GLN A 122 -4.69 6.21 -7.65
N ALA A 123 -5.00 6.04 -8.93
CA ALA A 123 -6.07 5.16 -9.38
C ALA A 123 -5.74 3.68 -9.21
N LEU A 124 -4.52 3.28 -9.57
CA LEU A 124 -4.02 1.92 -9.33
C LEU A 124 -3.97 1.61 -7.83
N ALA A 125 -3.50 2.57 -7.01
CA ALA A 125 -3.51 2.44 -5.55
C ALA A 125 -4.94 2.33 -5.00
N THR A 126 -5.88 3.15 -5.47
CA THR A 126 -7.28 3.08 -5.05
C THR A 126 -7.88 1.70 -5.38
N GLY A 127 -7.69 1.20 -6.60
CA GLY A 127 -8.20 -0.12 -7.00
C GLY A 127 -7.64 -1.26 -6.14
N TYR A 128 -6.35 -1.16 -5.76
CA TYR A 128 -5.77 -2.07 -4.77
C TYR A 128 -6.43 -1.96 -3.40
N PHE A 129 -6.58 -0.75 -2.84
CA PHE A 129 -7.15 -0.59 -1.51
C PHE A 129 -8.65 -0.91 -1.44
N VAL A 130 -9.38 -0.81 -2.57
CA VAL A 130 -10.74 -1.35 -2.69
C VAL A 130 -10.72 -2.88 -2.60
N TRP A 131 -9.77 -3.55 -3.24
CA TRP A 131 -9.59 -5.00 -3.07
C TRP A 131 -9.17 -5.35 -1.64
N ASP A 132 -8.23 -4.58 -1.06
CA ASP A 132 -7.68 -4.81 0.27
C ASP A 132 -8.75 -4.68 1.36
N ILE A 133 -9.60 -3.65 1.31
CA ILE A 133 -10.70 -3.51 2.28
C ILE A 133 -11.72 -4.66 2.16
N VAL A 134 -12.01 -5.15 0.94
CA VAL A 134 -12.92 -6.28 0.73
C VAL A 134 -12.35 -7.55 1.34
N VAL A 135 -11.07 -7.85 1.07
CA VAL A 135 -10.38 -9.03 1.60
C VAL A 135 -10.19 -8.93 3.12
N SER A 136 -9.71 -7.80 3.60
CA SER A 136 -9.50 -7.53 5.03
C SER A 136 -10.80 -7.56 5.83
N THR A 137 -11.92 -7.10 5.27
CA THR A 137 -13.23 -7.20 5.92
C THR A 137 -13.74 -8.65 5.94
N ARG A 138 -13.64 -9.36 4.80
CA ARG A 138 -14.09 -10.76 4.69
C ARG A 138 -13.31 -11.70 5.61
N TYR A 139 -12.03 -11.41 5.81
CA TYR A 139 -11.11 -12.23 6.58
C TYR A 139 -10.55 -11.48 7.78
N VAL A 140 -11.33 -10.59 8.39
CA VAL A 140 -10.89 -9.78 9.55
C VAL A 140 -10.45 -10.65 10.74
N LYS A 141 -11.06 -11.82 10.91
CA LYS A 141 -10.66 -12.82 11.94
C LYS A 141 -9.30 -13.48 11.65
N ILE A 142 -8.79 -13.36 10.43
CA ILE A 142 -7.52 -13.92 9.97
C ILE A 142 -6.42 -12.84 9.94
N PHE A 143 -6.74 -11.62 9.51
CA PHE A 143 -5.77 -10.52 9.34
C PHE A 143 -5.71 -9.53 10.52
N GLY A 144 -6.74 -9.54 11.37
CA GLY A 144 -6.82 -8.69 12.55
C GLY A 144 -7.30 -7.24 12.27
N PRO A 145 -7.60 -6.50 13.34
CA PRO A 145 -8.15 -5.14 13.24
C PRO A 145 -7.13 -4.11 12.74
N GLY A 146 -5.83 -4.32 12.94
CA GLY A 146 -4.78 -3.39 12.51
C GLY A 146 -4.68 -3.27 10.98
N ILE A 147 -4.67 -4.39 10.28
CA ILE A 147 -4.67 -4.43 8.80
C ILE A 147 -6.00 -3.90 8.25
N TRP A 148 -7.11 -4.17 8.93
CA TRP A 148 -8.41 -3.61 8.54
C TRP A 148 -8.46 -2.09 8.67
N ALA A 149 -7.92 -1.53 9.78
CA ALA A 149 -7.81 -0.08 9.96
C ALA A 149 -6.86 0.55 8.93
N HIS A 150 -5.77 -0.13 8.58
CA HIS A 150 -4.88 0.27 7.48
C HIS A 150 -5.64 0.35 6.15
N ALA A 151 -6.41 -0.69 5.79
CA ALA A 151 -7.16 -0.72 4.53
C ALA A 151 -8.18 0.43 4.42
N ILE A 152 -8.90 0.73 5.51
CA ILE A 152 -9.87 1.84 5.55
C ILE A 152 -9.19 3.20 5.37
N THR A 153 -8.12 3.44 6.12
CA THR A 153 -7.43 4.73 6.12
C THR A 153 -6.67 4.96 4.81
N ALA A 154 -6.02 3.94 4.27
CA ALA A 154 -5.38 3.98 2.97
C ALA A 154 -6.41 4.24 1.84
N LEU A 155 -7.53 3.50 1.82
CA LEU A 155 -8.59 3.73 0.84
C LEU A 155 -9.14 5.16 0.93
N SER A 156 -9.32 5.68 2.14
CA SER A 156 -9.80 7.04 2.36
C SER A 156 -8.85 8.09 1.77
N VAL A 157 -7.55 7.99 2.06
CA VAL A 157 -6.52 8.93 1.55
C VAL A 157 -6.46 8.92 0.03
N PHE A 158 -6.40 7.75 -0.60
CA PHE A 158 -6.30 7.64 -2.06
C PHE A 158 -7.60 8.00 -2.79
N SER A 159 -8.77 7.67 -2.21
CA SER A 159 -10.07 8.04 -2.79
C SER A 159 -10.33 9.54 -2.71
N LEU A 160 -9.95 10.19 -1.60
CA LEU A 160 -10.08 11.64 -1.45
C LEU A 160 -9.14 12.41 -2.38
N GLY A 161 -8.07 11.78 -2.85
CA GLY A 161 -7.19 12.35 -3.88
C GLY A 161 -7.85 12.53 -5.26
N PHE A 162 -9.04 11.97 -5.49
CA PHE A 162 -9.82 12.27 -6.72
C PHE A 162 -10.54 13.63 -6.65
N ARG A 163 -10.51 14.27 -5.47
CA ARG A 163 -10.67 15.71 -5.35
C ARG A 163 -9.38 16.39 -5.83
N PRO A 164 -9.38 17.67 -6.23
CA PRO A 164 -8.14 18.42 -6.45
C PRO A 164 -7.42 18.65 -5.11
N PHE A 165 -6.91 17.58 -4.50
CA PHE A 165 -6.38 17.54 -3.15
C PHE A 165 -5.27 16.49 -3.02
N CYS A 166 -4.06 16.95 -2.77
CA CYS A 166 -2.85 16.17 -2.48
C CYS A 166 -2.51 15.11 -3.54
N ASN A 167 -2.84 15.31 -4.81
CA ASN A 167 -2.46 14.38 -5.88
C ASN A 167 -0.92 14.27 -6.02
N TYR A 168 -0.20 15.37 -5.76
CA TYR A 168 1.26 15.35 -5.62
C TYR A 168 1.73 14.33 -4.55
N TYR A 169 0.96 14.04 -3.52
CA TYR A 169 1.39 13.11 -2.48
C TYR A 169 1.11 11.64 -2.81
N GLY A 170 0.34 11.34 -3.86
CA GLY A 170 0.01 9.97 -4.28
C GLY A 170 1.25 9.08 -4.47
N PRO A 171 2.17 9.42 -5.40
CA PRO A 171 3.42 8.68 -5.60
C PRO A 171 4.35 8.70 -4.37
N VAL A 172 4.23 9.71 -3.49
CA VAL A 172 5.11 9.85 -2.32
C VAL A 172 4.71 8.91 -1.20
N PHE A 173 3.41 8.82 -0.89
CA PHE A 173 2.91 7.96 0.19
C PHE A 173 2.80 6.50 -0.24
N ILE A 174 2.59 6.21 -1.53
CA ILE A 174 2.57 4.81 -1.99
C ILE A 174 3.94 4.12 -1.85
N LEU A 175 5.05 4.88 -1.83
CA LEU A 175 6.39 4.35 -1.55
C LEU A 175 6.54 3.71 -0.17
N TYR A 176 5.54 3.85 0.72
CA TYR A 176 5.51 3.08 1.96
C TYR A 176 5.50 1.58 1.66
N GLU A 177 4.95 1.17 0.52
CA GLU A 177 4.94 -0.22 0.07
C GLU A 177 6.30 -0.70 -0.42
N LEU A 178 7.34 0.13 -0.49
CA LEU A 178 8.66 -0.27 -0.99
C LEU A 178 9.34 -1.32 -0.09
N SER A 179 8.94 -1.41 1.18
CA SER A 179 9.36 -2.47 2.09
C SER A 179 8.59 -3.79 1.95
N SER A 180 7.39 -3.76 1.36
CA SER A 180 6.47 -4.91 1.26
C SER A 180 6.99 -6.07 0.39
N PRO A 181 7.78 -5.88 -0.69
CA PRO A 181 8.37 -7.01 -1.42
C PRO A 181 9.28 -7.85 -0.51
N PHE A 182 10.11 -7.20 0.31
CA PHE A 182 11.00 -7.90 1.24
C PHE A 182 10.21 -8.62 2.34
N LEU A 183 9.10 -8.05 2.81
CA LEU A 183 8.22 -8.69 3.78
C LEU A 183 7.62 -9.98 3.21
N ASN A 184 7.09 -9.91 1.99
CA ASN A 184 6.49 -11.05 1.30
C ASN A 184 7.54 -12.15 1.03
N ILE A 185 8.71 -11.78 0.52
CA ILE A 185 9.81 -12.75 0.29
C ILE A 185 10.24 -13.42 1.60
N HIS A 186 10.31 -12.66 2.70
CA HIS A 186 10.64 -13.21 4.01
C HIS A 186 9.60 -14.26 4.42
N TRP A 187 8.32 -13.91 4.34
CA TRP A 187 7.22 -14.81 4.67
C TRP A 187 7.20 -16.08 3.80
N PHE A 188 7.47 -15.95 2.50
CA PHE A 188 7.55 -17.11 1.60
C PHE A 188 8.71 -18.03 1.97
N CYS A 189 9.89 -17.48 2.32
CA CYS A 189 11.02 -18.31 2.76
C CYS A 189 10.63 -19.21 3.93
N ASP A 190 9.79 -18.70 4.84
CA ASP A 190 9.35 -19.46 5.97
C ASP A 190 8.35 -20.56 5.64
N LYS A 191 7.37 -20.27 4.79
CA LYS A 191 6.39 -21.28 4.37
C LYS A 191 6.98 -22.33 3.42
N LEU A 192 8.10 -22.01 2.77
CA LEU A 192 8.85 -22.93 1.91
C LEU A 192 9.87 -23.79 2.67
N ASN A 193 9.87 -23.78 4.01
CA ASN A 193 10.87 -24.46 4.85
C ASN A 193 12.31 -24.01 4.57
N MET A 194 12.51 -22.77 4.11
CA MET A 194 13.81 -22.14 3.91
C MET A 194 14.20 -21.26 5.11
N THR A 195 13.56 -21.49 6.27
CA THR A 195 13.82 -20.73 7.49
C THR A 195 15.29 -20.85 7.92
N GLY A 196 15.98 -19.72 8.15
CA GLY A 196 17.39 -19.67 8.52
C GLY A 196 18.37 -19.74 7.35
N SER A 197 17.90 -19.74 6.11
CA SER A 197 18.76 -19.67 4.92
C SER A 197 19.48 -18.32 4.81
N LYS A 198 20.60 -18.29 4.07
CA LYS A 198 21.31 -17.04 3.75
C LYS A 198 20.38 -16.05 3.04
N LEU A 199 19.51 -16.53 2.15
CA LEU A 199 18.52 -15.72 1.44
C LEU A 199 17.60 -14.98 2.41
N GLN A 200 17.00 -15.70 3.36
CA GLN A 200 16.10 -15.09 4.34
C GLN A 200 16.83 -14.10 5.24
N TRP A 201 18.08 -14.37 5.60
CA TRP A 201 18.87 -13.45 6.43
C TRP A 201 19.16 -12.13 5.70
N TYR A 202 19.71 -12.19 4.48
CA TYR A 202 19.96 -10.98 3.67
C TYR A 202 18.66 -10.22 3.39
N ASN A 203 17.60 -10.93 3.03
CA ASN A 203 16.28 -10.34 2.81
C ASN A 203 15.72 -9.70 4.08
N GLY A 204 15.89 -10.31 5.26
CA GLY A 204 15.50 -9.75 6.55
C GLY A 204 16.23 -8.45 6.89
N MET A 205 17.53 -8.37 6.59
CA MET A 205 18.29 -7.12 6.77
C MET A 205 17.81 -6.03 5.81
N MET A 206 17.54 -6.38 4.55
CA MET A 206 16.97 -5.44 3.58
C MET A 206 15.55 -5.01 3.98
N LEU A 207 14.73 -5.91 4.49
CA LEU A 207 13.39 -5.60 5.02
C LEU A 207 13.48 -4.53 6.12
N LEU A 208 14.33 -4.74 7.13
CA LEU A 208 14.51 -3.79 8.23
C LEU A 208 15.00 -2.42 7.73
N ALA A 209 16.03 -2.42 6.87
CA ALA A 209 16.60 -1.19 6.32
C ALA A 209 15.60 -0.42 5.44
N MET A 210 14.86 -1.12 4.59
CA MET A 210 13.86 -0.52 3.71
C MET A 210 12.67 -0.02 4.52
N PHE A 211 12.15 -0.80 5.46
CA PHE A 211 11.05 -0.36 6.31
C PHE A 211 11.43 0.90 7.11
N PHE A 212 12.60 0.92 7.74
CA PHE A 212 13.08 2.09 8.47
C PHE A 212 13.23 3.32 7.57
N SER A 213 13.84 3.18 6.39
CA SER A 213 14.09 4.31 5.49
C SER A 213 12.81 4.84 4.83
N CYS A 214 11.99 3.98 4.20
CA CYS A 214 10.82 4.43 3.43
C CYS A 214 9.61 4.77 4.31
N ARG A 215 9.35 4.01 5.40
CA ARG A 215 8.17 4.22 6.25
C ARG A 215 8.43 5.16 7.41
N LEU A 216 9.56 5.03 8.11
CA LEU A 216 9.82 5.85 9.31
C LEU A 216 10.47 7.18 8.95
N LEU A 217 11.59 7.18 8.23
CA LEU A 217 12.29 8.44 7.91
C LEU A 217 11.55 9.24 6.83
N TRP A 218 11.44 8.68 5.63
CA TRP A 218 10.80 9.35 4.49
C TRP A 218 9.32 9.60 4.75
N GLY A 219 8.62 8.59 5.29
CA GLY A 219 7.20 8.72 5.59
C GLY A 219 6.86 9.77 6.62
N THR A 220 7.57 9.80 7.76
CA THR A 220 7.35 10.86 8.76
C THR A 220 7.67 12.24 8.20
N TYR A 221 8.77 12.39 7.45
CA TYR A 221 9.13 13.66 6.82
C TYR A 221 8.02 14.16 5.88
N GLN A 222 7.52 13.30 4.99
CA GLN A 222 6.48 13.68 4.02
C GLN A 222 5.12 13.92 4.68
N SER A 223 4.84 13.22 5.78
CA SER A 223 3.65 13.43 6.59
C SER A 223 3.67 14.79 7.28
N LEU A 224 4.80 15.18 7.89
CA LEU A 224 4.95 16.54 8.42
C LEU A 224 4.82 17.60 7.34
N ARG A 225 5.36 17.33 6.14
CA ARG A 225 5.27 18.27 5.01
C ARG A 225 3.83 18.45 4.51
N VAL A 226 3.05 17.38 4.35
CA VAL A 226 1.65 17.51 3.94
C VAL A 226 0.82 18.22 5.01
N TYR A 227 1.16 18.06 6.29
CA TYR A 227 0.48 18.77 7.39
C TYR A 227 0.76 20.27 7.30
N GLN A 228 2.01 20.66 7.03
CA GLN A 228 2.39 22.05 6.83
C GLN A 228 1.70 22.66 5.61
N ASP A 229 1.64 21.93 4.50
CA ASP A 229 1.04 22.44 3.26
C ASP A 229 -0.49 22.59 3.36
N VAL A 230 -1.17 21.61 3.97
CA VAL A 230 -2.61 21.71 4.26
C VAL A 230 -2.88 22.84 5.25
N TRP A 231 -2.07 22.96 6.31
CA TRP A 231 -2.20 24.07 7.26
C TRP A 231 -2.03 25.43 6.59
N HIS A 232 -0.98 25.59 5.79
CA HIS A 232 -0.69 26.83 5.07
C HIS A 232 -1.85 27.20 4.14
N THR A 233 -2.35 26.24 3.35
CA THR A 233 -3.44 26.47 2.41
C THR A 233 -4.78 26.78 3.07
N MET A 234 -5.05 26.24 4.27
CA MET A 234 -6.26 26.57 5.05
C MET A 234 -6.25 27.98 5.65
N HIS A 235 -5.07 28.59 5.84
CA HIS A 235 -4.92 29.93 6.44
C HIS A 235 -4.70 31.05 5.40
N LEU A 236 -4.82 30.73 4.11
CA LEU A 236 -4.81 31.75 3.05
C LEU A 236 -6.14 32.52 3.09
N ASN A 237 -6.08 33.82 3.40
CA ASN A 237 -7.26 34.71 3.46
C ASN A 237 -8.01 34.72 2.11
N THR A 238 -9.20 34.12 2.09
CA THR A 238 -10.00 33.91 0.87
C THR A 238 -10.97 35.06 0.56
N THR A 239 -10.74 36.27 1.11
CA THR A 239 -11.69 37.40 1.06
C THR A 239 -11.51 38.36 -0.11
N ILE A 240 -10.49 38.17 -0.96
CA ILE A 240 -10.29 38.94 -2.20
C ILE A 240 -10.47 37.96 -3.35
N PRO A 241 -11.20 38.29 -4.44
CA PRO A 241 -11.21 37.45 -5.61
C PRO A 241 -9.76 37.24 -6.04
N VAL A 242 -9.32 35.99 -5.92
CA VAL A 242 -7.94 35.50 -5.95
C VAL A 242 -7.15 35.99 -7.16
N TYR A 243 -7.82 36.56 -8.15
CA TYR A 243 -7.27 37.22 -9.33
C TYR A 243 -6.58 38.57 -9.13
N ARG A 244 -7.01 39.41 -8.17
CA ARG A 244 -6.56 40.83 -8.13
C ARG A 244 -5.16 41.02 -7.52
N GLU A 245 -4.71 40.13 -6.63
CA GLU A 245 -3.33 40.15 -6.11
C GLU A 245 -2.32 39.40 -7.01
N LEU A 246 -2.78 38.69 -8.06
CA LEU A 246 -1.91 37.91 -8.97
C LEU A 246 -0.99 38.77 -9.83
N HIS A 247 -1.26 40.07 -9.99
CA HIS A 247 -0.45 40.96 -10.82
C HIS A 247 0.66 41.69 -10.04
N GLU A 248 0.58 41.73 -8.70
CA GLU A 248 1.54 42.49 -7.88
C GLU A 248 2.56 41.61 -7.15
N SER A 249 2.28 40.33 -6.90
CA SER A 249 3.22 39.43 -6.21
C SER A 249 3.81 38.36 -7.12
N ALA A 250 5.04 38.58 -7.61
CA ALA A 250 5.79 37.64 -8.46
C ALA A 250 6.18 36.30 -7.79
N HIS A 251 5.81 36.06 -6.52
CA HIS A 251 6.32 34.93 -5.72
C HIS A 251 5.26 34.06 -5.01
N SER A 252 3.96 34.25 -5.27
CA SER A 252 2.90 33.42 -4.68
C SER A 252 1.77 33.15 -5.67
N SER A 253 2.04 32.28 -6.65
CA SER A 253 1.05 31.77 -7.61
C SER A 253 0.17 30.72 -6.95
N ILE A 254 -1.05 31.11 -6.57
CA ILE A 254 -2.05 30.15 -6.09
C ILE A 254 -2.73 29.44 -7.28
N PHE A 255 -2.95 30.13 -8.42
CA PHE A 255 -3.53 29.54 -9.64
C PHE A 255 -3.01 30.20 -10.93
N ALA A 256 -1.70 30.47 -11.04
CA ALA A 256 -1.16 30.81 -12.35
C ALA A 256 -1.03 29.50 -13.15
N PRO A 257 -1.69 29.35 -14.32
CA PRO A 257 -1.20 28.36 -15.27
C PRO A 257 0.26 28.71 -15.51
N ARG A 258 1.16 27.72 -15.50
CA ARG A 258 2.51 27.95 -16.01
C ARG A 258 2.31 28.31 -17.47
N ASP A 259 2.36 29.60 -17.78
CA ASP A 259 2.39 30.04 -19.16
C ASP A 259 3.57 29.30 -19.76
N GLY A 260 3.31 28.45 -20.76
CA GLY A 260 4.27 27.55 -21.40
C GLY A 260 5.46 28.25 -22.09
N GLN A 261 5.76 29.47 -21.69
CA GLN A 261 6.97 30.26 -21.96
C GLN A 261 8.24 29.44 -21.67
N LEU A 262 8.22 28.53 -20.70
CA LEU A 262 9.33 27.61 -20.40
C LEU A 262 9.42 26.41 -21.36
N CYS A 263 8.35 26.09 -22.10
CA CYS A 263 8.28 24.91 -22.98
C CYS A 263 8.91 25.11 -24.37
N LEU A 264 9.49 26.29 -24.66
CA LEU A 264 10.18 26.57 -25.94
C LEU A 264 9.35 26.19 -27.21
N GLY A 265 8.03 26.21 -27.12
CA GLY A 265 7.12 25.84 -28.22
C GLY A 265 6.87 24.33 -28.40
N GLN A 266 7.34 23.46 -27.51
CA GLN A 266 7.04 22.02 -27.57
C GLN A 266 5.59 21.74 -27.14
N GLU A 267 4.81 21.15 -28.04
CA GLU A 267 3.38 20.89 -27.85
C GLU A 267 3.10 19.95 -26.65
N SER A 268 3.91 18.91 -26.47
CA SER A 268 3.76 17.95 -25.36
C SER A 268 3.95 18.60 -23.98
N CYS A 269 4.95 19.47 -23.84
CA CYS A 269 5.23 20.22 -22.61
C CYS A 269 4.11 21.23 -22.32
N ILE A 270 3.64 21.96 -23.33
CA ILE A 270 2.53 22.92 -23.17
C ILE A 270 1.28 22.18 -22.68
N LEU A 271 0.91 21.07 -23.32
CA LEU A 271 -0.24 20.26 -22.91
C LEU A 271 -0.09 19.72 -21.48
N ALA A 272 1.07 19.21 -21.11
CA ALA A 272 1.31 18.72 -19.76
C ALA A 272 1.24 19.83 -18.70
N GLN A 273 1.77 21.03 -18.97
CA GLN A 273 1.64 22.18 -18.09
C GLN A 273 0.19 22.69 -17.97
N THR A 274 -0.60 22.63 -19.05
CA THR A 274 -2.03 23.00 -18.98
C THR A 274 -2.86 22.04 -18.12
N GLU A 275 -2.43 20.79 -17.95
CA GLU A 275 -3.14 19.83 -17.10
C GLU A 275 -2.88 20.04 -15.60
N VAL A 276 -1.80 20.75 -15.21
CA VAL A 276 -1.37 20.92 -13.81
C VAL A 276 -2.46 21.47 -12.89
N MET A 277 -3.25 22.42 -13.39
CA MET A 277 -4.35 23.04 -12.66
C MET A 277 -5.72 22.69 -13.26
N LYS A 278 -5.82 21.60 -14.04
CA LYS A 278 -7.05 21.22 -14.77
C LYS A 278 -8.29 21.14 -13.87
N PHE A 279 -8.11 20.66 -12.64
CA PHE A 279 -9.20 20.48 -11.67
C PHE A 279 -9.23 21.56 -10.58
N ALA A 280 -8.34 22.55 -10.66
CA ALA A 280 -8.21 23.62 -9.69
C ALA A 280 -8.21 24.99 -10.40
N GLY A 281 -9.33 25.72 -10.31
CA GLY A 281 -9.50 27.05 -10.90
C GLY A 281 -10.14 28.08 -9.98
N THR A 282 -10.77 29.09 -10.58
CA THR A 282 -11.37 30.28 -9.94
C THR A 282 -12.46 29.97 -8.92
N HIS A 283 -13.12 28.83 -9.11
CA HIS A 283 -14.22 28.33 -8.29
C HIS A 283 -13.76 27.25 -7.31
N THR A 284 -12.44 26.99 -7.20
CA THR A 284 -11.92 26.02 -6.23
C THR A 284 -12.18 26.57 -4.84
N GLN A 285 -13.10 25.92 -4.14
CA GLN A 285 -13.38 26.24 -2.75
C GLN A 285 -12.14 25.93 -1.91
N ALA A 286 -11.90 26.76 -0.88
CA ALA A 286 -10.90 26.45 0.13
C ALA A 286 -11.13 25.03 0.68
N ILE A 287 -10.04 24.33 1.03
CA ILE A 287 -10.10 22.96 1.55
C ILE A 287 -11.10 22.91 2.71
N PRO A 288 -12.18 22.11 2.59
CA PRO A 288 -13.11 21.95 3.69
C PRO A 288 -12.39 21.39 4.92
N VAL A 289 -12.65 21.95 6.10
CA VAL A 289 -12.01 21.53 7.35
C VAL A 289 -12.19 20.02 7.60
N TRP A 290 -13.34 19.46 7.23
CA TRP A 290 -13.59 18.02 7.34
C TRP A 290 -12.69 17.20 6.42
N LEU A 291 -12.37 17.69 5.21
CA LEU A 291 -11.54 16.99 4.24
C LEU A 291 -10.10 16.91 4.74
N ALA A 292 -9.56 18.04 5.19
CA ALA A 292 -8.27 18.12 5.87
C ALA A 292 -8.26 17.20 7.10
N GLY A 293 -9.29 17.26 7.94
CA GLY A 293 -9.41 16.42 9.14
C GLY A 293 -9.33 14.93 8.83
N VAL A 294 -10.14 14.43 7.89
CA VAL A 294 -10.15 13.00 7.51
C VAL A 294 -8.80 12.57 6.94
N TYR A 295 -8.20 13.38 6.06
CA TYR A 295 -6.91 13.04 5.43
C TYR A 295 -5.77 13.00 6.46
N LEU A 296 -5.67 14.04 7.31
CA LEU A 296 -4.61 14.15 8.31
C LEU A 296 -4.76 13.08 9.40
N VAL A 297 -5.99 12.78 9.84
CA VAL A 297 -6.23 11.67 10.79
C VAL A 297 -5.87 10.33 10.18
N SER A 298 -6.25 10.09 8.91
CA SER A 298 -5.90 8.85 8.22
C SER A 298 -4.39 8.69 8.06
N ASN A 299 -3.69 9.78 7.70
CA ASN A 299 -2.23 9.79 7.61
C ASN A 299 -1.58 9.55 8.98
N LEU A 300 -2.11 10.13 10.06
CA LEU A 300 -1.64 9.89 11.43
C LEU A 300 -1.74 8.40 11.78
N VAL A 301 -2.91 7.78 11.55
CA VAL A 301 -3.14 6.36 11.82
C VAL A 301 -2.17 5.49 11.03
N LEU A 302 -1.99 5.75 9.73
CA LEU A 302 -1.05 5.01 8.88
C LEU A 302 0.39 5.10 9.39
N ASN A 303 0.84 6.29 9.80
CA ASN A 303 2.17 6.44 10.37
C ASN A 303 2.30 5.76 11.75
N SER A 304 1.30 5.89 12.63
CA SER A 304 1.30 5.21 13.92
C SER A 304 1.38 3.69 13.76
N LEU A 305 0.67 3.11 12.79
CA LEU A 305 0.77 1.69 12.45
C LEU A 305 2.17 1.31 11.96
N ASN A 306 2.82 2.15 11.15
CA ASN A 306 4.20 1.92 10.73
C ASN A 306 5.18 1.88 11.92
N PHE A 307 5.07 2.80 12.86
CA PHE A 307 5.87 2.78 14.09
C PHE A 307 5.58 1.54 14.94
N TYR A 308 4.31 1.17 15.08
CA TYR A 308 3.90 -0.04 15.80
C TYR A 308 4.51 -1.31 15.19
N TRP A 309 4.38 -1.51 13.89
CA TRP A 309 4.93 -2.67 13.19
C TRP A 309 6.46 -2.69 13.24
N PHE A 310 7.13 -1.54 13.12
CA PHE A 310 8.58 -1.48 13.28
C PHE A 310 9.02 -1.88 14.69
N GLY A 311 8.32 -1.40 15.71
CA GLY A 311 8.55 -1.81 17.10
C GLY A 311 8.45 -3.32 17.27
N LYS A 312 7.42 -3.94 16.70
CA LYS A 312 7.24 -5.40 16.70
C LYS A 312 8.35 -6.15 15.94
N MET A 313 8.82 -5.61 14.81
CA MET A 313 9.97 -6.20 14.10
C MET A 313 11.25 -6.16 14.94
N ILE A 314 11.54 -5.04 15.60
CA ILE A 314 12.72 -4.92 16.47
C ILE A 314 12.62 -5.83 17.69
N GLU A 315 11.44 -5.92 18.32
CA GLU A 315 11.20 -6.85 19.42
C GLU A 315 11.52 -8.30 19.02
N THR A 316 11.08 -8.70 17.83
CA THR A 316 11.34 -10.03 17.25
C THR A 316 12.84 -10.27 17.02
N VAL A 317 13.54 -9.26 16.50
CA VAL A 317 15.00 -9.34 16.29
C VAL A 317 15.74 -9.42 17.63
N ARG A 318 15.29 -8.68 18.64
CA ARG A 318 15.90 -8.66 19.98
C ARG A 318 15.77 -10.01 20.67
N LYS A 319 14.59 -10.64 20.65
CA LYS A 319 14.35 -11.98 21.22
C LYS A 319 15.35 -13.01 20.65
N ARG A 320 15.69 -12.91 19.36
CA ARG A 320 16.68 -13.79 18.71
C ARG A 320 18.11 -13.69 19.29
N PHE A 321 18.48 -12.53 19.84
CA PHE A 321 19.82 -12.32 20.43
C PHE A 321 19.85 -12.63 21.93
N GLU A 322 18.70 -12.57 22.62
CA GLU A 322 18.59 -12.94 24.04
C GLU A 322 18.60 -14.47 24.23
N ASP A 323 18.20 -15.24 23.22
CA ASP A 323 18.27 -16.71 23.23
C ASP A 323 19.63 -17.28 22.78
N LYS A 324 20.60 -17.39 23.71
CA LYS A 324 21.51 -18.57 23.91
C LYS A 324 22.62 -18.34 24.97
N PRO A 325 23.11 -19.39 25.71
CA PRO A 325 22.70 -20.80 25.73
C PRO A 325 22.38 -21.34 27.15
N THR A 326 21.42 -22.27 27.25
CA THR A 326 21.57 -23.40 28.17
C THR A 326 21.38 -24.68 27.39
N ASP A 327 22.38 -25.56 27.52
CA ASP A 327 22.40 -26.91 26.97
C ASP A 327 21.21 -27.73 27.48
N ASP A 328 20.87 -28.77 26.71
CA ASP A 328 19.81 -29.75 26.95
C ASP A 328 18.37 -29.27 26.75
N PHE A 329 17.91 -29.23 25.49
CA PHE A 329 16.67 -29.90 25.11
C PHE A 329 16.67 -30.25 23.62
N LYS A 330 16.93 -31.54 23.35
CA LYS A 330 16.57 -32.34 22.17
C LYS A 330 16.08 -31.57 20.93
N ARG A 331 16.96 -31.55 19.91
CA ARG A 331 16.80 -31.73 18.45
C ARG A 331 15.40 -32.11 17.88
N ASN A 332 14.31 -31.48 18.31
CA ASN A 332 12.94 -31.74 17.85
C ASN A 332 12.02 -30.50 17.82
N ARG A 333 12.59 -29.28 17.82
CA ARG A 333 11.91 -28.05 17.35
C ARG A 333 12.85 -27.27 16.44
N ARG A 334 13.02 -27.75 15.20
CA ARG A 334 13.27 -26.87 14.04
C ARG A 334 11.93 -26.60 13.33
N ALA A 335 10.87 -26.43 14.11
CA ALA A 335 9.61 -25.91 13.63
C ALA A 335 9.79 -24.39 13.51
N SER A 336 9.52 -23.90 12.31
CA SER A 336 9.73 -22.55 11.82
C SER A 336 9.15 -21.48 12.75
N MET A 337 10.00 -20.51 13.11
CA MET A 337 9.72 -19.25 13.85
C MET A 337 8.61 -18.39 13.23
N VAL A 338 7.98 -18.82 12.15
CA VAL A 338 6.87 -18.12 11.45
C VAL A 338 5.53 -18.81 11.61
N GLU A 339 5.49 -19.93 12.30
CA GLU A 339 4.30 -20.33 13.05
C GLU A 339 4.14 -19.48 14.32
N GLU A 340 5.16 -18.74 14.76
CA GLU A 340 5.05 -17.69 15.78
C GLU A 340 4.97 -16.28 15.15
N MET A 341 5.81 -15.91 14.17
CA MET A 341 5.70 -14.57 13.54
C MET A 341 4.39 -14.32 12.78
N ALA A 342 3.77 -15.35 12.17
CA ALA A 342 2.45 -15.21 11.55
C ALA A 342 1.30 -15.49 12.52
N THR A 343 1.60 -15.80 13.79
CA THR A 343 0.59 -16.21 14.77
C THR A 343 0.67 -15.43 16.08
N GLU A 344 1.70 -14.62 16.35
CA GLU A 344 1.82 -13.69 17.51
C GLU A 344 1.50 -12.23 17.19
N LEU A 345 1.45 -11.83 15.92
CA LEU A 345 0.66 -10.66 15.51
C LEU A 345 -0.86 -10.99 15.48
N ASP A 346 -1.18 -12.27 15.68
CA ASP A 346 -2.51 -12.81 15.92
C ASP A 346 -2.72 -13.14 17.42
N HIS A 347 -1.75 -13.71 18.14
CA HIS A 347 -1.99 -14.40 19.42
C HIS A 347 -2.31 -13.51 20.62
N GLU A 348 -1.98 -12.21 20.62
CA GLU A 348 -2.31 -11.32 21.73
C GLU A 348 -3.72 -10.70 21.62
N THR A 349 -4.52 -11.10 20.63
CA THR A 349 -5.96 -10.78 20.57
C THR A 349 -6.86 -12.00 20.30
N LEU A 350 -6.30 -13.22 20.24
CA LEU A 350 -6.94 -14.39 19.58
C LEU A 350 -7.25 -15.64 20.44
N SER A 351 -7.34 -15.57 21.77
CA SER A 351 -7.93 -16.70 22.53
C SER A 351 -9.11 -16.31 23.40
N GLY A 352 -10.31 -16.36 22.79
CA GLY A 352 -11.40 -17.09 23.46
C GLY A 352 -11.05 -18.59 23.49
N PRO A 353 -11.56 -19.36 24.46
CA PRO A 353 -11.07 -20.70 24.74
C PRO A 353 -11.25 -21.66 23.54
N LYS A 354 -10.26 -22.53 23.32
CA LYS A 354 -10.32 -23.60 22.31
C LYS A 354 -11.47 -24.55 22.62
N THR A 355 -12.32 -24.86 21.63
CA THR A 355 -13.30 -25.94 21.76
C THR A 355 -12.63 -27.32 21.55
N PRO A 356 -13.04 -28.37 22.27
CA PRO A 356 -12.36 -29.68 22.33
C PRO A 356 -12.22 -30.46 21.00
N ILE A 357 -12.82 -29.97 19.92
CA ILE A 357 -12.88 -30.65 18.62
C ILE A 357 -11.57 -30.43 17.83
N GLU A 358 -10.92 -29.27 17.96
CA GLU A 358 -9.69 -28.94 17.22
C GLU A 358 -8.46 -29.66 17.77
N GLU A 359 -8.47 -30.00 19.06
CA GLU A 359 -7.39 -30.76 19.71
C GLU A 359 -7.32 -32.21 19.19
N LYS A 360 -8.48 -32.82 18.90
CA LYS A 360 -8.56 -34.18 18.35
C LYS A 360 -8.15 -34.25 16.88
N ALA A 361 -8.43 -33.23 16.07
CA ALA A 361 -8.05 -33.22 14.65
C ALA A 361 -6.54 -33.11 14.45
N ASN A 362 -5.86 -32.27 15.25
CA ASN A 362 -4.40 -32.11 15.19
C ASN A 362 -3.65 -33.31 15.78
N ALA A 363 -4.19 -33.94 16.83
CA ALA A 363 -3.62 -35.17 17.38
C ALA A 363 -3.72 -36.36 16.41
N LEU A 364 -4.82 -36.49 15.66
CA LEU A 364 -4.97 -37.56 14.67
C LEU A 364 -4.03 -37.39 13.46
N ALA A 365 -3.83 -36.15 13.02
CA ALA A 365 -2.96 -35.83 11.89
C ALA A 365 -1.47 -36.08 12.19
N THR A 366 -1.04 -35.85 13.43
CA THR A 366 0.34 -36.12 13.88
C THR A 366 0.58 -37.57 14.27
N GLY A 367 -0.44 -38.29 14.77
CA GLY A 367 -0.33 -39.72 15.11
C GLY A 367 -0.10 -40.64 13.91
N ASN A 368 -0.70 -40.34 12.76
CA ASN A 368 -0.59 -41.18 11.57
C ASN A 368 0.74 -41.02 10.81
N ALA A 369 1.46 -39.91 11.00
CA ALA A 369 2.74 -39.66 10.32
C ALA A 369 3.93 -40.37 10.98
N VAL A 370 3.83 -40.72 12.27
CA VAL A 370 4.94 -41.37 13.02
C VAL A 370 4.86 -42.90 12.99
N ALA A 371 3.67 -43.47 12.70
CA ALA A 371 3.44 -44.91 12.78
C ALA A 371 3.99 -45.72 11.59
N ASN A 372 4.26 -45.09 10.44
CA ASN A 372 4.57 -45.83 9.20
C ASN A 372 6.07 -46.07 8.92
N ASP A 373 6.99 -45.54 9.73
CA ASP A 373 8.44 -45.59 9.46
C ASP A 373 9.23 -46.60 10.34
N LYS A 374 8.54 -47.49 11.07
CA LYS A 374 9.19 -48.48 11.97
C LYS A 374 8.75 -49.94 11.77
N ALA A 375 8.26 -50.31 10.59
CA ALA A 375 7.91 -51.69 10.28
C ALA A 375 8.59 -52.17 8.99
N GLY A 376 9.84 -52.64 9.10
CA GLY A 376 10.49 -53.33 8.00
C GLY A 376 11.96 -53.68 8.25
N VAL A 377 12.26 -54.97 8.21
CA VAL A 377 13.60 -55.60 8.14
C VAL A 377 14.31 -55.88 9.48
N LYS A 378 13.82 -56.94 10.15
CA LYS A 378 14.68 -57.91 10.86
C LYS A 378 14.25 -59.32 10.44
N ARG A 379 15.25 -60.20 10.28
CA ARG A 379 15.26 -61.64 9.92
C ARG A 379 15.58 -61.89 8.44
N ARG A 380 16.50 -62.78 8.06
CA ARG A 380 17.32 -63.75 8.80
C ARG A 380 18.55 -64.08 7.96
#